data_AF-A0A1V6RP04-F1
#
_entry.id   AF-A0A1V6RP04-F1
#
_cell.length_a   1.000
_cell.length_b   1.000
_cell.length_c   1.000
_cell.angle_alpha   90.00
_cell.angle_beta   90.00
_cell.angle_gamma   90.00
#
_symmetry.space_group_name_H-M   'P 1'
#
loop_
_entity.id
_entity.type
_entity.pdbx_description
1 polymer ?
#
loop_
_entity_poly.entity_id
_entity_poly.type
_entity_poly.pdbx_seq_one_letter_code
_entity_poly.pdbx_strand_id
1 'polypeptide(L)'
;MAETRSSPEIVTASLPALEVQCEKKFKYYDVSNFTHIVVHLSDTAIRNLKNITNSNADPSYELDNEDYLDIIGKMLSVTFFGNENQLEWLDTERVGRRRFVAFTNIEKKEKGAQSQSPSSGKLQVVEVMFLRTSPRDTQKIFWRPARTTVLQRVQIRVYDLVEMVRVRFMRTRSNVVPRRKGSASA
;
A
#
# COMPACT_ATOMS: atom_id res chain seq x y z
N MET A 1 17.74 39.68 -20.09
CA MET A 1 16.78 38.56 -19.98
C MET A 1 17.56 37.29 -19.73
N ALA A 2 17.34 36.63 -18.61
CA ALA A 2 17.68 35.24 -18.37
C ALA A 2 16.69 34.74 -17.32
N GLU A 3 15.64 34.08 -17.79
CA GLU A 3 14.57 33.53 -16.97
C GLU A 3 15.15 32.51 -15.99
N THR A 4 15.09 32.83 -14.70
CA THR A 4 15.35 31.88 -13.63
C THR A 4 14.18 30.89 -13.64
N ARG A 5 14.40 29.70 -14.22
CA ARG A 5 13.42 28.60 -14.17
C ARG A 5 13.27 28.17 -12.71
N SER A 6 12.20 28.68 -12.10
CA SER A 6 11.67 28.23 -10.82
C SER A 6 11.59 26.70 -10.84
N SER A 7 12.24 26.06 -9.87
CA SER A 7 12.10 24.64 -9.59
C SER A 7 10.62 24.36 -9.27
N PRO A 8 10.05 23.19 -9.60
CA PRO A 8 8.70 22.88 -9.16
C PRO A 8 8.73 22.84 -7.64
N GLU A 9 8.11 23.84 -7.03
CA GLU A 9 7.84 23.90 -5.61
C GLU A 9 7.01 22.65 -5.29
N ILE A 10 7.65 21.64 -4.71
CA ILE A 10 6.96 20.44 -4.25
C ILE A 10 6.08 20.92 -3.11
N VAL A 11 4.82 21.22 -3.42
CA VAL A 11 3.78 21.49 -2.44
C VAL A 11 3.61 20.22 -1.62
N THR A 12 4.43 20.11 -0.58
CA THR A 12 4.33 19.09 0.46
C THR A 12 3.18 19.54 1.35
N ALA A 13 1.95 19.41 0.85
CA ALA A 13 0.77 19.48 1.69
C ALA A 13 0.98 18.47 2.81
N SER A 14 1.12 18.96 4.04
CA SER A 14 1.43 18.10 5.20
C SER A 14 0.34 17.05 5.34
N LEU A 15 0.72 15.76 5.27
CA LEU A 15 -0.24 14.68 5.43
C LEU A 15 -0.95 14.80 6.78
N PRO A 16 -2.28 14.61 6.84
CA PRO A 16 -3.00 14.71 8.10
C PRO A 16 -2.50 13.65 9.08
N ALA A 17 -2.16 14.09 10.29
CA ALA A 17 -1.67 13.20 11.34
C ALA A 17 -2.74 12.19 11.77
N LEU A 18 -2.31 10.95 12.04
CA LEU A 18 -3.17 9.89 12.55
C LEU A 18 -2.88 9.60 14.03
N GLU A 19 -3.91 9.62 14.86
CA GLU A 19 -3.83 9.08 16.22
C GLU A 19 -4.04 7.56 16.18
N VAL A 20 -3.04 6.80 16.63
CA VAL A 20 -3.04 5.34 16.55
C VAL A 20 -3.53 4.70 17.84
N GLN A 21 -4.53 3.83 17.73
CA GLN A 21 -5.06 3.03 18.82
C GLN A 21 -4.90 1.52 18.53
N CYS A 22 -4.69 0.73 19.57
CA CYS A 22 -4.70 -0.74 19.50
C CYS A 22 -5.14 -1.33 20.84
N GLU A 23 -5.54 -2.60 20.86
CA GLU A 23 -5.83 -3.28 22.11
C GLU A 23 -4.57 -3.40 22.98
N LYS A 24 -4.70 -3.27 24.30
CA LYS A 24 -3.57 -3.30 25.25
C LYS A 24 -2.68 -4.54 25.06
N LYS A 25 -3.27 -5.69 24.74
CA LYS A 25 -2.54 -6.94 24.50
C LYS A 25 -1.61 -6.91 23.28
N PHE A 26 -1.79 -5.95 22.38
CA PHE A 26 -0.98 -5.75 21.19
C PHE A 26 -0.06 -4.54 21.27
N LYS A 27 0.00 -3.83 22.41
CA LYS A 27 0.82 -2.62 22.58
C LYS A 27 2.31 -2.85 22.31
N TYR A 28 2.80 -4.06 22.56
CA TYR A 28 4.21 -4.44 22.38
C TYR A 28 4.49 -5.18 21.07
N TYR A 29 3.53 -5.24 20.15
CA TYR A 29 3.81 -5.76 18.81
C TYR A 29 4.77 -4.83 18.08
N ASP A 30 5.77 -5.43 17.48
CA ASP A 30 6.72 -4.72 16.66
C ASP A 30 6.10 -4.41 15.29
N VAL A 31 5.68 -3.15 15.11
CA VAL A 31 5.08 -2.63 13.88
C VAL A 31 6.02 -2.75 12.68
N SER A 32 7.34 -2.78 12.92
CA SER A 32 8.32 -2.94 11.84
C SER A 32 8.23 -4.31 11.16
N ASN A 33 7.54 -5.28 11.76
CA ASN A 33 7.33 -6.60 11.17
C ASN A 33 6.07 -6.70 10.30
N PHE A 34 5.24 -5.66 10.25
CA PHE A 34 4.05 -5.68 9.40
C PHE A 34 4.43 -5.81 7.93
N THR A 35 3.96 -6.89 7.32
CA THR A 35 4.18 -7.20 5.90
C THR A 35 3.06 -6.62 5.04
N HIS A 36 1.83 -6.64 5.55
CA HIS A 36 0.66 -6.18 4.83
C HIS A 36 -0.29 -5.46 5.77
N ILE A 37 -0.97 -4.44 5.25
CA ILE A 37 -1.96 -3.65 5.98
C ILE A 37 -3.25 -3.67 5.19
N VAL A 38 -4.35 -4.08 5.84
CA VAL A 38 -5.69 -4.10 5.25
C VAL A 38 -6.55 -3.05 5.92
N VAL A 39 -6.95 -2.05 5.16
CA VAL A 39 -7.74 -0.92 5.65
C VAL A 39 -9.22 -1.17 5.39
N HIS A 40 -10.02 -1.00 6.44
CA HIS A 40 -11.47 -1.10 6.37
C HIS A 40 -12.06 0.31 6.30
N LEU A 41 -12.58 0.66 5.14
CA LEU A 41 -13.19 1.96 4.87
C LEU A 41 -14.71 1.83 4.81
N SER A 42 -15.39 2.66 5.62
CA SER A 42 -16.82 2.90 5.47
C SER A 42 -17.05 4.06 4.50
N ASP A 43 -18.24 4.14 3.90
CA ASP A 43 -18.62 5.29 3.05
C ASP A 43 -18.42 6.64 3.77
N THR A 44 -18.63 6.68 5.09
CA THR A 44 -18.39 7.88 5.91
C THR A 44 -16.91 8.20 6.04
N ALA A 45 -16.06 7.19 6.26
CA ALA A 45 -14.60 7.39 6.34
C ALA A 45 -14.05 7.88 5.00
N ILE A 46 -14.51 7.31 3.88
CA ILE A 46 -14.13 7.75 2.54
C ILE A 46 -14.51 9.22 2.33
N ARG A 47 -15.75 9.60 2.65
CA ARG A 47 -16.21 10.99 2.53
C ARG A 47 -15.37 11.95 3.39
N ASN A 48 -15.09 11.58 4.64
CA ASN A 48 -14.27 12.41 5.53
C ASN A 48 -12.85 12.60 4.98
N LEU A 49 -12.23 11.52 4.47
CA LEU A 49 -10.91 11.59 3.87
C LEU A 49 -10.90 12.46 2.60
N LYS A 50 -11.89 12.30 1.72
CA LYS A 50 -12.05 13.17 0.55
C LYS A 50 -12.17 14.65 0.94
N ASN A 51 -12.92 14.95 1.99
CA ASN A 51 -13.06 16.34 2.48
C ASN A 51 -11.75 16.92 3.02
N ILE A 52 -10.96 16.12 3.77
CA ILE A 52 -9.65 16.55 4.28
C ILE A 52 -8.68 16.82 3.13
N THR A 53 -8.70 15.96 2.11
CA THR A 53 -7.87 16.16 0.92
C THR A 53 -8.29 17.41 0.16
N ASN A 54 -9.58 17.58 -0.11
CA ASN A 54 -10.09 18.70 -0.88
C ASN A 54 -9.91 20.04 -0.16
N SER A 55 -9.88 20.07 1.18
CA SER A 55 -9.56 21.31 1.93
C SER A 55 -8.11 21.72 1.83
N ASN A 56 -7.21 20.78 1.51
CA ASN A 56 -5.77 21.00 1.37
C ASN A 56 -5.31 21.08 -0.09
N ALA A 57 -6.19 20.78 -1.04
CA ALA A 57 -5.92 20.79 -2.46
C ALA A 57 -6.23 22.18 -3.06
N ASP A 58 -5.48 22.53 -4.11
CA ASP A 58 -5.83 23.66 -4.97
C ASP A 58 -7.25 23.44 -5.53
N PRO A 59 -8.17 24.42 -5.47
CA PRO A 59 -9.53 24.28 -5.98
C PRO A 59 -9.61 23.94 -7.49
N SER A 60 -8.49 24.03 -8.21
CA SER A 60 -8.37 23.59 -9.61
C SER A 60 -8.12 22.09 -9.79
N TYR A 61 -7.82 21.34 -8.72
CA TYR A 61 -7.51 19.91 -8.76
C TYR A 61 -8.72 19.08 -8.33
N GLU A 62 -9.53 18.63 -9.29
CA GLU A 62 -10.52 17.59 -9.04
C GLU A 62 -9.79 16.26 -8.83
N LEU A 63 -9.71 15.82 -7.57
CA LEU A 63 -9.15 14.53 -7.20
C LEU A 63 -9.91 13.41 -7.92
N ASP A 64 -9.19 12.53 -8.62
CA ASP A 64 -9.77 11.36 -9.26
C ASP A 64 -10.37 10.43 -8.20
N ASN A 65 -11.32 9.58 -8.62
CA ASN A 65 -12.11 8.78 -7.70
C ASN A 65 -11.32 7.83 -6.80
N GLU A 66 -10.04 7.54 -7.11
CA GLU A 66 -9.15 6.64 -6.35
C GLU A 66 -7.90 7.32 -5.77
N ASP A 67 -7.70 8.63 -5.96
CA ASP A 67 -6.53 9.37 -5.41
C ASP A 67 -6.50 9.36 -3.87
N TYR A 68 -7.66 9.23 -3.24
CA TYR A 68 -7.75 9.04 -1.79
C TYR A 68 -7.08 7.75 -1.32
N LEU A 69 -6.90 6.73 -2.17
CA LEU A 69 -6.17 5.50 -1.83
C LEU A 69 -4.67 5.75 -1.67
N ASP A 70 -4.09 6.56 -2.55
CA ASP A 70 -2.67 6.96 -2.46
C ASP A 70 -2.42 7.72 -1.15
N ILE A 71 -3.31 8.65 -0.82
CA ILE A 71 -3.25 9.42 0.42
C ILE A 71 -3.36 8.50 1.64
N ILE A 72 -4.29 7.55 1.66
CA ILE A 72 -4.39 6.55 2.74
C ILE A 72 -3.09 5.76 2.86
N GLY A 73 -2.53 5.31 1.73
CA GLY A 73 -1.26 4.60 1.68
C GLY A 73 -0.17 5.42 2.36
N LYS A 74 0.05 6.65 1.90
CA LYS A 74 1.05 7.58 2.45
C LYS A 74 0.86 7.86 3.94
N MET A 75 -0.37 8.18 4.35
CA MET A 75 -0.69 8.42 5.77
C MET A 75 -0.32 7.23 6.64
N LEU A 76 -0.67 6.01 6.22
CA LEU A 76 -0.35 4.79 6.96
C LEU A 76 1.14 4.48 6.91
N SER A 77 1.82 4.75 5.79
CA SER A 77 3.26 4.57 5.67
C SER A 77 4.02 5.44 6.68
N VAL A 78 3.69 6.74 6.75
CA VAL A 78 4.26 7.66 7.74
C VAL A 78 3.92 7.21 9.15
N THR A 79 2.66 6.84 9.40
CA THR A 79 2.17 6.51 10.74
C THR A 79 2.83 5.26 11.32
N PHE A 80 3.02 4.21 10.52
CA PHE A 80 3.59 2.95 11.01
C PHE A 80 5.10 2.85 10.83
N PHE A 81 5.69 3.57 9.88
CA PHE A 81 7.09 3.37 9.48
C PHE A 81 7.91 4.66 9.37
N GLY A 82 7.30 5.84 9.53
CA GLY A 82 7.98 7.12 9.45
C GLY A 82 8.42 7.53 8.03
N ASN A 83 7.96 6.82 7.00
CA ASN A 83 8.31 7.06 5.59
C ASN A 83 7.03 7.00 4.75
N GLU A 84 6.79 7.98 3.87
CA GLU A 84 5.59 8.05 3.02
C GLU A 84 5.50 6.92 1.98
N ASN A 85 6.65 6.42 1.52
CA ASN A 85 6.74 5.49 0.39
C ASN A 85 6.94 4.04 0.83
N GLN A 86 6.57 3.69 2.07
CA GLN A 86 6.79 2.34 2.61
C GLN A 86 5.76 1.32 2.12
N LEU A 87 4.54 1.77 1.83
CA LEU A 87 3.43 0.92 1.44
C LEU A 87 3.10 1.07 -0.04
N GLU A 88 2.97 -0.06 -0.71
CA GLU A 88 2.48 -0.17 -2.09
C GLU A 88 1.06 -0.71 -2.08
N TRP A 89 0.17 -0.14 -2.88
CA TRP A 89 -1.17 -0.68 -3.07
C TRP A 89 -1.11 -2.10 -3.67
N LEU A 90 -1.81 -3.04 -3.03
CA LEU A 90 -1.87 -4.44 -3.45
C LEU A 90 -3.17 -4.73 -4.21
N ASP A 91 -4.30 -4.41 -3.58
CA ASP A 91 -5.62 -4.71 -4.12
C ASP A 91 -6.71 -3.93 -3.39
N THR A 92 -7.88 -3.83 -4.03
CA THR A 92 -9.07 -3.23 -3.42
C THR A 92 -10.29 -4.11 -3.66
N GLU A 93 -11.05 -4.40 -2.60
CA GLU A 93 -12.28 -5.19 -2.66
C GLU A 93 -13.44 -4.43 -2.01
N ARG A 94 -14.64 -4.51 -2.59
CA ARG A 94 -15.86 -3.99 -1.96
C ARG A 94 -16.72 -5.15 -1.47
N VAL A 95 -17.02 -5.16 -0.17
CA VAL A 95 -17.94 -6.12 0.44
C VAL A 95 -19.08 -5.34 1.10
N GLY A 96 -20.24 -5.34 0.44
CA GLY A 96 -21.39 -4.53 0.85
C GLY A 96 -21.06 -3.02 0.84
N ARG A 97 -21.26 -2.36 1.98
CA ARG A 97 -20.98 -0.91 2.19
C ARG A 97 -19.57 -0.62 2.70
N ARG A 98 -18.67 -1.61 2.66
CA ARG A 98 -17.29 -1.45 3.10
C ARG A 98 -16.34 -1.71 1.96
N ARG A 99 -15.32 -0.86 1.86
CA ARG A 99 -14.20 -1.02 0.95
C ARG A 99 -13.00 -1.48 1.76
N PHE A 100 -12.34 -2.52 1.28
CA PHE A 100 -11.15 -3.12 1.86
C PHE A 100 -10.00 -2.80 0.93
N VAL A 101 -8.96 -2.17 1.46
CA VAL A 101 -7.79 -1.78 0.68
C VAL A 101 -6.59 -2.48 1.29
N ALA A 102 -5.93 -3.32 0.52
CA ALA A 102 -4.72 -4.01 0.94
C ALA A 102 -3.49 -3.26 0.45
N PHE A 103 -2.51 -3.13 1.33
CA PHE A 103 -1.20 -2.57 1.06
C PHE A 103 -0.11 -3.58 1.44
N THR A 104 1.00 -3.55 0.70
CA THR A 104 2.20 -4.36 0.93
C THR A 104 3.34 -3.47 1.38
N ASN A 105 4.07 -3.89 2.41
CA ASN A 105 5.30 -3.22 2.83
C ASN A 105 6.44 -3.57 1.86
N ILE A 106 6.99 -2.54 1.19
CA ILE A 106 7.99 -2.68 0.12
C ILE A 106 9.28 -3.32 0.65
N GLU A 107 9.81 -2.87 1.79
CA GLU A 107 11.05 -3.44 2.37
C GLU A 107 10.92 -4.94 2.68
N LYS A 108 9.73 -5.39 3.08
CA LYS A 108 9.48 -6.80 3.40
C LYS A 108 9.30 -7.63 2.12
N LYS A 109 8.70 -7.04 1.08
CA LYS A 109 8.59 -7.64 -0.26
C LYS A 109 9.97 -7.89 -0.87
N GLU A 110 10.88 -6.92 -0.78
CA GLU A 110 12.25 -7.02 -1.32
C GLU A 110 13.10 -8.07 -0.59
N LYS A 111 13.02 -8.12 0.75
CA LYS A 111 13.71 -9.14 1.56
C LYS A 111 13.21 -10.55 1.25
N GLY A 112 11.93 -10.73 0.97
CA GLY A 112 11.35 -12.02 0.56
C GLY A 112 11.79 -12.46 -0.83
N ALA A 113 11.97 -11.53 -1.77
CA ALA A 113 12.39 -11.82 -3.14
C ALA A 113 13.88 -12.23 -3.26
N GLN A 114 14.73 -11.78 -2.33
CA GLN A 114 16.15 -12.16 -2.29
C GLN A 114 16.38 -13.58 -1.74
N SER A 115 15.44 -14.12 -0.96
CA SER A 115 15.45 -15.54 -0.62
C SER A 115 14.88 -16.35 -1.80
N GLN A 116 15.68 -17.19 -2.46
CA GLN A 116 15.27 -18.02 -3.61
C GLN A 116 14.28 -19.16 -3.25
N SER A 117 13.89 -19.26 -1.98
CA SER A 117 12.73 -20.05 -1.57
C SER A 117 11.57 -19.08 -1.35
N PRO A 118 10.30 -19.46 -1.60
CA PRO A 118 9.18 -18.79 -0.95
C PRO A 118 9.36 -19.08 0.53
N SER A 119 10.27 -18.35 1.18
CA SER A 119 10.48 -18.50 2.60
C SER A 119 9.12 -18.15 3.17
N SER A 120 8.59 -19.08 3.92
CA SER A 120 7.38 -18.99 4.69
C SER A 120 7.54 -17.93 5.79
N GLY A 121 8.01 -16.73 5.44
CA GLY A 121 7.97 -15.54 6.24
C GLY A 121 6.51 -15.35 6.57
N LYS A 122 6.15 -15.70 7.80
CA LYS A 122 4.78 -15.66 8.30
C LYS A 122 4.22 -14.29 7.99
N LEU A 123 3.27 -14.20 7.05
CA LEU A 123 2.63 -12.95 6.71
C LEU A 123 2.09 -12.33 7.99
N GLN A 124 2.66 -11.18 8.36
CA GLN A 124 2.13 -10.36 9.43
C GLN A 124 1.20 -9.35 8.79
N VAL A 125 -0.07 -9.75 8.72
CA VAL A 125 -1.16 -8.93 8.18
C VAL A 125 -1.86 -8.27 9.35
N VAL A 126 -2.09 -6.96 9.25
CA VAL A 126 -2.88 -6.20 10.22
C VAL A 126 -4.09 -5.60 9.56
N GLU A 127 -5.20 -5.55 10.29
CA GLU A 127 -6.38 -4.80 9.93
C GLU A 127 -6.32 -3.42 10.56
N VAL A 128 -6.60 -2.39 9.77
CA VAL A 128 -6.69 -0.99 10.20
C VAL A 128 -8.10 -0.49 9.94
N MET A 129 -8.68 0.19 10.92
CA MET A 129 -10.00 0.77 10.85
C MET A 129 -9.92 2.26 11.14
N PHE A 130 -10.49 3.08 10.25
CA PHE A 130 -10.67 4.51 10.51
C PHE A 130 -11.84 4.69 11.48
N LEU A 131 -11.56 5.30 12.62
CA LEU A 131 -12.59 5.62 13.61
C LEU A 131 -13.36 6.86 13.18
N ARG A 132 -14.63 6.92 13.55
CA ARG A 132 -15.44 8.12 13.32
C ARG A 132 -14.96 9.23 14.23
N THR A 133 -14.50 10.32 13.64
CA THR A 133 -14.06 11.53 14.33
C THR A 133 -14.88 12.72 13.84
N SER A 134 -14.94 13.78 14.65
CA SER A 134 -15.50 15.05 14.18
C SER A 134 -14.54 15.66 13.15
N PRO A 135 -15.01 16.48 12.20
CA PRO A 135 -14.15 17.09 11.19
C PRO A 135 -13.02 17.97 11.75
N ARG A 136 -13.17 18.44 13.00
CA ARG A 136 -12.19 19.26 13.72
C ARG A 136 -11.21 18.44 14.56
N ASP A 137 -11.46 17.15 14.71
CA ASP A 137 -10.63 16.27 15.53
C ASP A 137 -9.59 15.57 14.64
N THR A 138 -8.41 15.30 15.19
CA THR A 138 -7.40 14.47 14.54
C THR A 138 -8.00 13.12 14.16
N GLN A 139 -7.77 12.68 12.93
CA GLN A 139 -8.26 11.40 12.45
C GLN A 139 -7.63 10.27 13.27
N LYS A 140 -8.47 9.41 13.84
CA LYS A 140 -8.00 8.28 14.64
C LYS A 140 -8.09 6.99 13.83
N ILE A 141 -7.11 6.12 14.01
CA ILE A 141 -7.13 4.76 13.48
C ILE A 141 -7.02 3.76 14.62
N PHE A 142 -7.65 2.61 14.42
CA PHE A 142 -7.48 1.44 15.27
C PHE A 142 -6.87 0.31 14.46
N TRP A 143 -5.85 -0.36 14.98
CA TRP A 143 -5.28 -1.54 14.33
C TRP A 143 -5.30 -2.78 15.23
N ARG A 144 -5.31 -3.94 14.57
CA ARG A 144 -5.15 -5.25 15.20
C ARG A 144 -4.51 -6.25 14.23
N PRO A 145 -3.96 -7.38 14.71
CA PRO A 145 -3.65 -8.51 13.85
C PRO A 145 -4.89 -8.94 13.05
N ALA A 146 -4.67 -9.28 11.77
CA ALA A 146 -5.74 -9.67 10.89
C ALA A 146 -6.41 -10.98 11.34
N ARG A 147 -7.73 -11.03 11.17
CA ARG A 147 -8.53 -12.24 11.31
C ARG A 147 -8.11 -13.26 10.26
N THR A 148 -8.31 -14.53 10.56
CA THR A 148 -7.97 -15.65 9.68
C THR A 148 -8.52 -15.48 8.26
N THR A 149 -9.74 -14.97 8.12
CA THR A 149 -10.37 -14.73 6.80
C THR A 149 -9.68 -13.64 5.99
N VAL A 150 -9.27 -12.54 6.63
CA VAL A 150 -8.53 -11.45 5.98
C VAL A 150 -7.12 -11.93 5.61
N LEU A 151 -6.45 -12.64 6.53
CA LEU A 151 -5.15 -13.26 6.29
C LEU A 151 -5.18 -14.19 5.07
N GLN A 152 -6.17 -15.08 4.98
CA GLN A 152 -6.32 -16.02 3.85
C GLN A 152 -6.53 -15.28 2.52
N ARG A 153 -7.35 -14.22 2.51
CA ARG A 153 -7.56 -13.42 1.29
C ARG A 153 -6.29 -12.74 0.81
N VAL A 154 -5.53 -12.14 1.73
CA VAL A 154 -4.22 -11.55 1.40
C VAL A 154 -3.25 -12.61 0.90
N GLN A 155 -3.21 -13.79 1.53
CA GLN A 155 -2.37 -14.90 1.07
C GLN A 155 -2.68 -15.30 -0.37
N ILE A 156 -3.96 -15.57 -0.69
CA ILE A 156 -4.39 -15.94 -2.04
C ILE A 156 -3.93 -14.87 -3.04
N ARG A 157 -4.16 -13.59 -2.73
CA ARG A 157 -3.82 -12.50 -3.64
C ARG A 157 -2.31 -12.38 -3.88
N VAL A 158 -1.51 -12.54 -2.82
CA VAL A 158 -0.05 -12.55 -2.92
C VAL A 158 0.44 -13.74 -3.75
N TYR A 159 -0.12 -14.95 -3.53
CA TYR A 159 0.23 -16.13 -4.32
C TYR A 159 -0.11 -15.97 -5.80
N ASP A 160 -1.30 -15.47 -6.13
CA ASP A 160 -1.72 -15.22 -7.51
C ASP A 160 -0.77 -14.26 -8.23
N LEU A 161 -0.32 -13.20 -7.55
CA LEU A 161 0.66 -12.26 -8.08
C LEU A 161 2.01 -12.92 -8.35
N VAL A 162 2.51 -13.72 -7.40
CA VAL A 162 3.78 -14.45 -7.55
C VAL A 162 3.72 -15.43 -8.73
N GLU A 163 2.65 -16.22 -8.84
CA GLU A 163 2.47 -17.16 -9.94
C GLU A 163 2.32 -16.43 -11.29
N MET A 164 1.58 -15.32 -11.36
CA MET A 164 1.52 -14.49 -12.58
C MET A 164 2.89 -13.97 -13.01
N VAL A 165 3.69 -13.47 -12.06
CA VAL A 165 5.06 -12.99 -12.34
C VAL A 165 5.94 -14.14 -12.82
N ARG A 166 5.87 -15.31 -12.18
CA ARG A 166 6.61 -16.51 -12.57
C ARG A 166 6.25 -16.96 -13.99
N VAL A 167 4.96 -17.04 -14.32
CA VAL A 167 4.48 -17.43 -15.65
C VAL A 167 4.95 -16.43 -16.71
N ARG A 168 4.86 -15.12 -16.45
CA ARG A 168 5.40 -14.10 -17.35
C ARG A 168 6.89 -14.28 -17.57
N PHE A 169 7.66 -14.49 -16.50
CA PHE A 169 9.10 -14.69 -16.58
C PHE A 169 9.48 -15.95 -17.38
N MET A 170 8.76 -17.06 -17.19
CA MET A 170 8.97 -18.28 -17.97
C MET A 170 8.65 -18.08 -19.47
N ARG A 171 7.58 -17.35 -19.80
CA ARG A 171 7.25 -17.01 -21.20
C ARG A 171 8.32 -16.10 -21.82
N THR A 172 8.81 -15.10 -21.09
CA THR A 172 9.87 -14.23 -21.58
C THR A 172 11.17 -14.99 -21.85
N ARG A 173 11.56 -15.94 -20.97
CA ARG A 173 12.72 -16.81 -21.22
C ARG A 173 12.53 -17.74 -22.42
N SER A 174 11.33 -18.28 -22.61
CA SER A 174 11.02 -19.14 -23.76
C SER A 174 11.03 -18.38 -25.10
N ASN A 175 10.77 -17.08 -25.09
CA ASN A 175 10.77 -16.23 -26.29
C ASN A 175 12.16 -15.70 -26.66
N VAL A 176 13.19 -15.96 -25.85
CA VAL A 176 14.59 -15.70 -26.24
C VAL A 176 15.03 -16.82 -27.18
N VAL A 177 14.78 -16.63 -28.47
CA VAL A 177 15.29 -17.51 -29.53
C VAL A 177 16.82 -17.56 -29.43
N PRO A 178 17.45 -18.74 -29.31
CA PRO A 178 18.91 -18.83 -29.38
C PRO A 178 19.35 -18.31 -30.74
N ARG A 179 20.09 -17.20 -30.76
CA ARG A 179 20.73 -16.68 -31.96
C ARG A 179 21.70 -17.76 -32.43
N ARG A 180 21.29 -18.60 -33.39
CA ARG A 180 22.17 -19.59 -34.04
C ARG A 180 23.42 -18.86 -34.50
N LYS A 181 24.55 -19.08 -33.83
CA LYS A 181 25.86 -18.74 -34.38
C LYS A 181 26.02 -19.58 -35.63
N GLY A 182 26.00 -18.93 -36.78
CA GLY A 182 26.30 -19.57 -38.06
C GLY A 182 27.66 -20.25 -37.97
N SER A 183 27.68 -21.54 -38.28
CA SER A 183 28.90 -22.26 -38.60
C SER A 183 29.53 -21.62 -39.83
N ALA A 184 30.67 -20.97 -39.66
CA ALA A 184 31.56 -20.67 -40.77
C ALA A 184 32.17 -22.01 -41.22
N SER A 185 31.74 -22.49 -42.39
CA SER A 185 32.44 -23.58 -43.07
C SER A 185 33.78 -23.07 -43.59
N ALA A 186 34.79 -23.93 -43.43
CA ALA A 186 36.15 -23.79 -43.95
C ALA A 186 36.19 -23.87 -45.48
#